data_AF-F8Q0V0-F1
#
_entry.id   AF-F8Q0V0-F1
#
_cell.length_a   1.000
_cell.length_b   1.000
_cell.length_c   1.000
_cell.angle_alpha   90.00
_cell.angle_beta   90.00
_cell.angle_gamma   90.00
#
_symmetry.space_group_name_H-M   'P 1'
#
loop_
_entity.id
_entity.type
_entity.pdbx_description
1 polymer ?
#
loop_
_entity_poly.entity_id
_entity_poly.type
_entity_poly.pdbx_seq_one_letter_code
_entity_poly.pdbx_strand_id
1 'polypeptide(L)'
;MIGKIDDFDGTPDKAQRWISSTDLHFDINDTIYNSDKKRVYVALSYMKDGNTTSWSEAKMTEYKEKNAYPTWADFMKTFTASFRMANAKGTASAAL
;
A
#
# COMPACT_ATOMS: atom_id res chain seq x y z
N MET A 1 3.58 19.45 -5.69
CA MET A 1 2.78 19.04 -4.51
C MET A 1 3.76 18.48 -3.50
N ILE A 2 3.86 19.08 -2.31
CA ILE A 2 4.69 18.51 -1.23
C ILE A 2 4.01 17.21 -0.77
N GLY A 3 4.80 16.15 -0.57
CA GLY A 3 4.33 14.84 -0.11
C GLY A 3 3.42 14.11 -1.10
N LYS A 4 3.64 14.19 -2.41
CA LYS A 4 2.92 13.31 -3.36
C LYS A 4 3.26 11.84 -3.05
N ILE A 5 2.25 10.97 -3.01
CA ILE A 5 2.44 9.53 -2.94
C ILE A 5 3.03 9.05 -4.28
N ASP A 6 4.08 8.22 -4.21
CA ASP A 6 4.64 7.58 -5.40
C ASP A 6 3.65 6.55 -5.94
N ASP A 7 3.57 6.38 -7.27
CA ASP A 7 2.76 5.28 -7.82
C ASP A 7 3.48 3.94 -7.55
N PHE A 8 2.72 2.90 -7.24
CA PHE A 8 3.26 1.56 -6.99
C PHE A 8 2.73 0.57 -8.00
N ASP A 9 3.63 -0.08 -8.71
CA ASP A 9 3.34 -1.02 -9.81
C ASP A 9 3.45 -2.50 -9.38
N GLY A 10 3.79 -2.73 -8.12
CA GLY A 10 3.97 -4.06 -7.53
C GLY A 10 5.40 -4.55 -7.48
N THR A 11 6.35 -3.77 -8.01
CA THR A 11 7.77 -4.12 -7.96
C THR A 11 8.27 -4.04 -6.53
N PRO A 12 8.82 -5.12 -5.95
CA PRO A 12 9.27 -5.13 -4.55
C PRO A 12 10.25 -4.01 -4.19
N ASP A 13 11.14 -3.64 -5.10
CA ASP A 13 12.13 -2.57 -4.91
C ASP A 13 11.48 -1.18 -4.73
N LYS A 14 10.27 -0.99 -5.26
CA LYS A 14 9.49 0.24 -5.10
C LYS A 14 8.59 0.22 -3.87
N ALA A 15 8.40 -0.93 -3.22
CA ALA A 15 7.48 -1.06 -2.10
C ALA A 15 7.91 -0.18 -0.92
N GLN A 16 9.20 -0.19 -0.53
CA GLN A 16 9.67 0.64 0.57
C GLN A 16 9.54 2.14 0.28
N ARG A 17 9.79 2.54 -0.97
CA ARG A 17 9.62 3.93 -1.41
C ARG A 17 8.16 4.37 -1.35
N TRP A 18 7.25 3.52 -1.81
CA TRP A 18 5.82 3.76 -1.70
C TRP A 18 5.37 3.94 -0.24
N ILE A 19 5.79 3.04 0.66
CA ILE A 19 5.50 3.12 2.10
C ILE A 19 5.97 4.46 2.68
N SER A 20 7.21 4.85 2.42
CA SER A 20 7.73 6.13 2.93
C SER A 20 6.98 7.34 2.36
N SER A 21 6.53 7.27 1.10
CA SER A 21 5.74 8.34 0.49
C SER A 21 4.32 8.45 1.07
N THR A 22 3.68 7.32 1.43
CA THR A 22 2.36 7.32 2.07
C THR A 22 2.44 7.85 3.50
N ASP A 23 3.46 7.42 4.27
CA ASP A 23 3.69 7.92 5.63
C ASP A 23 3.90 9.44 5.63
N LEU A 24 4.79 9.96 4.77
CA LEU A 24 5.01 11.41 4.63
C LEU A 24 3.72 12.14 4.21
N HIS A 25 2.97 11.60 3.25
CA HIS A 25 1.74 12.21 2.77
C HIS A 25 0.69 12.33 3.88
N PHE A 26 0.50 11.27 4.67
CA PHE A 26 -0.50 11.27 5.74
C PHE A 26 -0.08 12.05 6.98
N ASP A 27 1.22 12.17 7.24
CA ASP A 27 1.74 13.01 8.32
C ASP A 27 1.50 14.50 8.04
N ILE A 28 1.88 14.99 6.86
CA ILE A 28 1.73 16.42 6.53
C ILE A 28 0.28 16.83 6.21
N ASN A 29 -0.61 15.87 5.90
CA ASN A 29 -2.02 16.09 5.56
C ASN A 29 -2.96 15.43 6.58
N ASP A 30 -2.54 15.32 7.84
CA ASP A 30 -3.24 14.60 8.92
C ASP A 30 -4.68 15.09 9.14
N THR A 31 -4.93 16.39 9.01
CA THR A 31 -6.26 17.01 9.12
C THR A 31 -7.23 16.53 8.02
N ILE A 32 -6.72 16.26 6.83
CA ILE A 32 -7.50 15.76 5.68
C ILE A 32 -7.71 14.25 5.83
N TYR A 33 -6.62 13.51 6.07
CA TYR A 33 -6.59 12.05 6.18
C TYR A 33 -6.61 11.58 7.64
N ASN A 34 -7.57 12.11 8.38
CA ASN A 34 -7.77 11.89 9.81
C ASN A 34 -8.49 10.57 10.17
N SER A 35 -8.59 9.62 9.23
CA SER A 35 -9.17 8.31 9.49
C SER A 35 -8.52 7.21 8.65
N ASP A 36 -8.52 5.99 9.19
CA ASP A 36 -7.94 4.82 8.51
C ASP A 36 -8.58 4.59 7.15
N LYS A 37 -9.92 4.68 7.06
CA LYS A 37 -10.65 4.57 5.79
C LYS A 37 -10.09 5.50 4.72
N LYS A 38 -9.85 6.77 5.06
CA LYS A 38 -9.34 7.75 4.10
C LYS A 38 -7.92 7.41 3.66
N ARG A 39 -7.03 7.08 4.63
CA ARG A 39 -5.64 6.70 4.35
C ARG A 39 -5.56 5.48 3.43
N VAL A 40 -6.31 4.42 3.75
CA VAL A 40 -6.34 3.18 2.97
C VAL A 40 -6.82 3.42 1.54
N TYR A 41 -7.89 4.20 1.34
CA TYR A 41 -8.42 4.46 0.00
C TYR A 41 -7.50 5.30 -0.85
N VAL A 42 -6.88 6.33 -0.26
CA VAL A 42 -5.89 7.13 -0.97
C VAL A 42 -4.70 6.26 -1.34
N ALA A 43 -4.15 5.47 -0.42
CA ALA A 43 -3.04 4.57 -0.72
C ALA A 43 -3.39 3.62 -1.89
N LEU A 44 -4.55 2.98 -1.85
CA LEU A 44 -5.03 2.09 -2.92
C LEU A 44 -5.16 2.82 -4.28
N SER A 45 -5.50 4.11 -4.30
CA SER A 45 -5.61 4.88 -5.55
C SER A 45 -4.27 5.13 -6.28
N TYR A 46 -3.14 4.97 -5.58
CA TYR A 46 -1.80 5.05 -6.17
C TYR A 46 -1.25 3.66 -6.58
N MET A 47 -2.06 2.61 -6.43
CA MET A 47 -1.76 1.24 -6.88
C MET A 47 -2.55 0.95 -8.18
N LYS A 48 -2.34 1.81 -9.18
CA LYS A 48 -3.15 1.85 -10.42
C LYS A 48 -2.41 1.31 -11.64
N ASP A 49 -1.13 0.98 -11.49
CA ASP A 49 -0.27 0.51 -12.57
C ASP A 49 0.22 -0.92 -12.31
N GLY A 50 0.67 -1.57 -13.38
CA GLY A 50 1.33 -2.88 -13.31
C GLY A 50 0.42 -3.98 -12.76
N ASN A 51 0.97 -4.85 -11.92
CA ASN A 51 0.26 -6.01 -11.39
C ASN A 51 -0.61 -5.69 -10.16
N THR A 52 -0.57 -4.44 -9.68
CA THR A 52 -1.27 -4.03 -8.45
C THR A 52 -2.69 -3.57 -8.67
N THR A 53 -3.04 -3.19 -9.91
CA THR A 53 -4.35 -2.65 -10.26
C THR A 53 -5.47 -3.60 -9.86
N SER A 54 -5.40 -4.87 -10.26
CA SER A 54 -6.43 -5.85 -9.88
C SER A 54 -6.46 -6.13 -8.38
N TRP A 55 -5.32 -6.07 -7.69
CA TRP A 55 -5.28 -6.23 -6.23
C TRP A 55 -5.93 -5.04 -5.52
N SER A 56 -5.65 -3.81 -5.96
CA SER A 56 -6.19 -2.60 -5.34
C SER A 56 -7.70 -2.49 -5.57
N GLU A 57 -8.16 -2.79 -6.78
CA GLU A 57 -9.59 -2.86 -7.13
C GLU A 57 -10.32 -3.91 -6.30
N ALA A 58 -9.76 -5.12 -6.17
CA ALA A 58 -10.34 -6.18 -5.36
C ALA A 58 -10.48 -5.76 -3.89
N LYS A 59 -9.45 -5.11 -3.32
CA LYS A 59 -9.50 -4.61 -1.94
C LYS A 59 -10.49 -3.47 -1.76
N MET A 60 -10.55 -2.52 -2.69
CA MET A 60 -11.57 -1.47 -2.66
C MET A 60 -12.98 -2.07 -2.69
N THR A 61 -13.24 -3.02 -3.59
CA THR A 61 -14.55 -3.71 -3.69
C THR A 61 -14.88 -4.45 -2.40
N GLU A 62 -13.97 -5.27 -1.89
CA GLU A 62 -14.13 -6.01 -0.63
C GLU A 62 -14.54 -5.10 0.54
N TYR A 63 -13.83 -3.97 0.71
CA TYR A 63 -14.08 -3.06 1.82
C TYR A 63 -15.40 -2.30 1.66
N LYS A 64 -15.80 -1.96 0.42
CA LYS A 64 -17.11 -1.33 0.15
C LYS A 64 -18.25 -2.28 0.45
N GLU A 65 -18.19 -3.50 -0.09
CA GLU A 65 -19.25 -4.50 0.05
C GLU A 65 -19.50 -4.90 1.50
N LYS A 66 -18.42 -5.07 2.27
CA LYS A 66 -18.51 -5.42 3.71
C LYS A 66 -18.83 -4.22 4.60
N ASN A 67 -18.75 -2.99 4.06
CA ASN A 67 -18.70 -1.76 4.83
C ASN A 67 -17.73 -1.83 6.03
N ALA A 68 -16.62 -2.54 5.85
CA ALA A 68 -15.63 -2.84 6.87
C ALA A 68 -14.27 -2.46 6.32
N TYR A 69 -13.61 -1.52 6.99
CA TYR A 69 -12.36 -0.94 6.55
C TYR A 69 -11.26 -1.33 7.54
N PRO A 70 -10.11 -1.83 7.08
CA PRO A 70 -9.02 -2.14 7.97
C PRO A 70 -8.48 -0.86 8.62
N THR A 71 -7.84 -1.02 9.78
CA THR A 71 -6.96 0.02 10.30
C THR A 71 -5.81 0.25 9.31
N TRP A 72 -5.15 1.41 9.37
CA TRP A 72 -3.96 1.65 8.55
C TRP A 72 -2.89 0.57 8.80
N ALA A 73 -2.71 0.16 10.07
CA ALA A 73 -1.77 -0.89 10.45
C ALA A 73 -2.09 -2.25 9.81
N ASP A 74 -3.35 -2.69 9.85
CA ASP A 74 -3.77 -3.96 9.25
C ASP A 74 -3.66 -3.97 7.73
N PHE A 75 -3.96 -2.82 7.11
CA PHE A 75 -3.73 -2.64 5.68
C PHE A 75 -2.25 -2.78 5.33
N MET A 76 -1.36 -2.11 6.06
CA MET A 76 0.09 -2.17 5.82
C MET A 76 0.69 -3.56 6.05
N LYS A 77 0.14 -4.31 7.01
CA LYS A 77 0.47 -5.74 7.21
C LYS A 77 0.09 -6.56 5.97
N THR A 78 -1.12 -6.37 5.45
CA THR A 78 -1.62 -7.07 4.26
C THR A 78 -0.82 -6.70 3.01
N PHE A 79 -0.50 -5.42 2.83
CA PHE A 79 0.35 -4.91 1.76
C PHE A 79 1.74 -5.56 1.80
N THR A 80 2.40 -5.53 2.96
CA THR A 80 3.75 -6.09 3.15
C THR A 80 3.77 -7.59 2.86
N ALA A 81 2.76 -8.33 3.31
CA ALA A 81 2.63 -9.76 3.02
C ALA A 81 2.46 -10.04 1.52
N SER A 82 1.71 -9.18 0.81
CA SER A 82 1.44 -9.34 -0.62
C SER A 82 2.66 -9.00 -1.50
N PHE A 83 3.41 -7.96 -1.15
CA PHE A 83 4.39 -7.36 -2.06
C PHE A 83 5.85 -7.37 -1.57
N ARG A 84 6.13 -7.67 -0.30
CA ARG A 84 7.52 -7.75 0.23
C ARG A 84 7.98 -9.17 0.56
N MET A 85 7.07 -10.12 0.79
CA MET A 85 7.45 -11.48 1.19
C MET A 85 7.98 -12.38 0.06
N ALA A 86 7.74 -12.05 -1.21
CA ALA A 86 8.25 -12.82 -2.35
C ALA A 86 9.80 -12.81 -2.42
N ASN A 87 10.45 -11.73 -1.96
CA ASN A 87 11.90 -11.58 -2.05
C ASN A 87 12.65 -12.25 -0.89
N ALA A 88 12.01 -12.46 0.26
CA ALA A 88 12.67 -13.07 1.42
C ALA A 88 13.03 -14.56 1.19
N LYS A 89 12.31 -15.26 0.30
CA LYS A 89 12.63 -16.65 -0.07
C LYS A 89 13.63 -16.79 -1.21
N GLY A 90 13.82 -15.75 -2.03
CA GLY A 90 14.79 -15.77 -3.15
C GLY A 90 16.23 -15.49 -2.71
N THR A 91 16.42 -14.65 -1.68
CA THR A 91 17.76 -14.30 -1.18
C THR A 91 18.38 -15.39 -0.29
N ALA A 92 17.57 -16.28 0.30
CA ALA A 92 18.07 -17.38 1.12
C ALA A 92 18.71 -18.53 0.30
N SER A 93 18.37 -18.66 -0.99
CA SER A 93 18.92 -19.71 -1.87
C SER A 93 20.13 -19.28 -2.70
N ALA A 94 20.53 -18.00 -2.63
CA ALA A 94 21.67 -17.46 -3.38
C ALA A 94 22.92 -17.21 -2.51
N ALA A 95 22.87 -17.62 -1.24
CA ALA A 95 23.99 -17.57 -0.31
C ALA A 95 24.40 -19.00 0.10
N LEU A 96 24.87 -19.80 -0.86
CA LEU A 96 25.67 -21.01 -0.64
C LEU A 96 26.76 -21.09 -1.70
#